data_AF-A0A174L4W3-F1
#
_entry.id   AF-A0A174L4W3-F1
#
_cell.length_a   1.000
_cell.length_b   1.000
_cell.length_c   1.000
_cell.angle_alpha   90.00
_cell.angle_beta   90.00
_cell.angle_gamma   90.00
#
_symmetry.space_group_name_H-M   'P 1'
#
loop_
_entity.id
_entity.type
_entity.pdbx_description
1 polymer ?
#
loop_
_entity_poly.entity_id
_entity_poly.type
_entity_poly.pdbx_seq_one_letter_code
_entity_poly.pdbx_strand_id
1 'polypeptide(L)' 'MSQEKVDRYKQEKANRKKIVKKQRIMNVVRKTVLSLAVIALVGWLGYSAYQTHEAGKERPVAQVNYDSINNYMSQLSQ' A
#
# COMPACT_ATOMS: atom_id res chain seq x y z
N MET A 1 -9.16 -56.80 -2.43
CA MET A 1 -9.47 -55.40 -2.79
C MET A 1 -10.37 -54.83 -1.71
N SER A 2 -9.85 -53.93 -0.87
CA SER A 2 -10.61 -53.36 0.25
C SER A 2 -11.60 -52.31 -0.28
N GLN A 3 -12.86 -52.37 0.18
CA GLN A 3 -13.92 -51.40 -0.12
C GLN A 3 -13.43 -49.96 0.13
N GLU A 4 -12.57 -49.78 1.13
CA GLU A 4 -11.95 -48.50 1.47
C GLU A 4 -11.16 -47.87 0.32
N LYS A 5 -10.51 -48.69 -0.52
CA LYS A 5 -9.75 -48.22 -1.69
C LYS A 5 -10.70 -47.77 -2.81
N VAL A 6 -11.86 -48.40 -2.93
CA VAL A 6 -12.90 -48.08 -3.93
C VAL A 6 -13.67 -46.82 -3.53
N ASP A 7 -14.00 -46.68 -2.25
CA ASP A 7 -14.66 -45.50 -1.71
C ASP A 7 -13.77 -44.26 -1.81
N ARG A 8 -12.47 -44.39 -1.49
CA ARG A 8 -11.50 -43.33 -1.77
C ARG A 8 -11.48 -42.94 -3.24
N TYR A 9 -11.54 -43.91 -4.16
CA TYR A 9 -11.54 -43.65 -5.59
C TYR A 9 -12.80 -42.89 -6.04
N LYS A 10 -13.97 -43.23 -5.49
CA LYS A 10 -15.22 -42.50 -5.73
C LYS A 10 -15.17 -41.08 -5.15
N GLN A 11 -14.64 -40.93 -3.93
CA GLN A 11 -14.50 -39.62 -3.29
C GLN A 11 -13.50 -38.71 -4.03
N GLU A 12 -12.37 -39.24 -4.48
CA GLU A 12 -11.40 -38.48 -5.28
C GLU A 12 -12.00 -38.05 -6.62
N LYS A 13 -12.78 -38.93 -7.27
CA LYS A 13 -13.45 -38.61 -8.54
C LYS A 13 -14.56 -37.56 -8.36
N ALA A 14 -15.30 -37.61 -7.25
CA ALA A 14 -16.32 -36.63 -6.90
C ALA A 14 -15.73 -35.26 -6.51
N ASN A 15 -14.63 -35.25 -5.75
CA ASN A 15 -14.00 -34.02 -5.26
C ASN A 15 -12.98 -33.39 -6.22
N ARG A 16 -12.67 -34.02 -7.35
CA ARG A 16 -11.71 -33.53 -8.34
C ARG A 16 -11.96 -32.06 -8.75
N LYS A 17 -13.22 -31.71 -9.01
CA LYS A 17 -13.61 -30.33 -9.38
C LYS A 17 -13.38 -29.34 -8.24
N LYS A 18 -13.64 -29.74 -6.98
CA LYS A 18 -13.45 -28.89 -5.79
C LYS A 18 -11.96 -28.67 -5.51
N ILE A 19 -11.15 -29.73 -5.62
CA ILE A 19 -9.70 -29.66 -5.40
C ILE A 19 -9.04 -28.76 -6.45
N VAL A 20 -9.38 -28.92 -7.73
CA VAL A 20 -8.83 -28.08 -8.82
C VAL A 20 -9.24 -26.61 -8.65
N LYS A 21 -10.51 -26.33 -8.28
CA LYS A 21 -10.94 -24.96 -7.97
C LYS A 21 -10.15 -24.36 -6.80
N LYS A 22 -9.97 -25.11 -5.71
CA LYS A 22 -9.22 -24.66 -4.53
C LYS A 22 -7.76 -24.33 -4.87
N GLN A 23 -7.11 -25.18 -5.67
CA GLN A 23 -5.74 -24.94 -6.13
C GLN A 23 -5.64 -23.70 -7.03
N ARG A 24 -6.59 -23.49 -7.95
CA ARG A 24 -6.62 -22.28 -8.80
C ARG A 24 -6.77 -21.02 -7.95
N ILE A 25 -7.69 -21.01 -6.99
CA ILE A 25 -7.90 -19.86 -6.10
C ILE A 25 -6.64 -19.58 -5.29
N MET A 26 -6.01 -20.62 -4.74
CA MET A 26 -4.79 -20.45 -3.93
C MET A 26 -3.63 -19.85 -4.73
N ASN A 27 -3.48 -20.24 -6.00
CA ASN A 27 -2.51 -19.63 -6.91
C ASN A 27 -2.83 -18.16 -7.25
N VAL A 28 -4.11 -17.84 -7.46
CA VAL A 28 -4.54 -16.46 -7.73
C VAL A 28 -4.31 -15.58 -6.51
N VAL A 29 -4.74 -16.00 -5.31
CA VAL A 29 -4.55 -15.26 -4.07
C VAL A 29 -3.07 -14.96 -3.83
N ARG A 30 -2.19 -15.93 -4.05
CA ARG A 30 -0.74 -15.72 -3.88
C ARG A 30 -0.18 -14.65 -4.82
N LYS A 31 -0.62 -14.65 -6.09
CA LYS A 31 -0.25 -13.60 -7.06
C LYS A 31 -0.86 -12.24 -6.70
N THR A 32 -2.11 -12.22 -6.23
CA THR A 32 -2.79 -11.00 -5.81
C THR A 32 -2.10 -10.34 -4.63
N VAL A 33 -1.71 -11.12 -3.60
CA VAL A 33 -1.00 -10.59 -2.43
C VAL A 33 0.35 -9.98 -2.83
N LEU A 34 1.10 -10.64 -3.70
CA LEU A 34 2.35 -10.10 -4.24
C LEU A 34 2.12 -8.80 -5.02
N SER A 35 1.10 -8.77 -5.88
CA SER A 35 0.73 -7.58 -6.65
C SER A 35 0.34 -6.41 -5.75
N LEU A 36 -0.47 -6.66 -4.72
CA LEU A 36 -0.88 -5.65 -3.74
C LEU A 36 0.32 -5.10 -2.96
N ALA A 37 1.27 -5.95 -2.57
CA ALA A 37 2.49 -5.51 -1.90
C ALA A 37 3.32 -4.57 -2.79
N VAL A 38 3.45 -4.87 -4.08
CA VAL A 38 4.14 -4.00 -5.05
C VAL A 38 3.40 -2.67 -5.21
N ILE A 39 2.07 -2.68 -5.37
CA ILE A 39 1.27 -1.46 -5.49
C ILE A 39 1.39 -0.59 -4.23
N ALA A 40 1.35 -1.20 -3.05
CA ALA A 40 1.53 -0.50 -1.78
C ALA A 40 2.91 0.16 -1.67
N LEU A 41 3.98 -0.54 -2.07
CA LEU A 41 5.34 0.01 -2.10
C LEU A 41 5.48 1.15 -3.11
N VAL A 42 4.93 1.00 -4.32
CA VAL A 42 4.94 2.05 -5.36
C VAL A 42 4.12 3.26 -4.92
N GLY A 43 2.96 3.06 -4.31
CA GLY A 43 2.14 4.13 -3.76
C GLY A 43 2.85 4.87 -2.62
N TRP A 44 3.54 4.13 -1.73
CA TRP A 44 4.32 4.73 -0.64
C TRP A 44 5.54 5.51 -1.14
N LEU A 45 6.31 4.93 -2.06
CA LEU A 45 7.45 5.60 -2.68
C LEU A 45 7.00 6.80 -3.52
N GLY A 46 5.86 6.72 -4.20
CA GLY A 46 5.26 7.83 -4.94
C GLY A 46 4.83 8.96 -4.01
N TYR A 47 4.17 8.66 -2.90
CA TYR A 47 3.80 9.65 -1.89
C TYR A 47 5.03 10.29 -1.23
N SER A 48 6.04 9.49 -0.86
CA SER A 48 7.30 9.98 -0.29
C SER A 48 8.08 10.85 -1.29
N ALA A 49 8.16 10.47 -2.57
CA ALA A 49 8.77 11.29 -3.61
C ALA A 49 8.00 12.60 -3.80
N TYR A 50 6.67 12.58 -3.87
CA TYR A 50 5.86 13.80 -3.93
C TYR A 50 6.08 14.70 -2.71
N GLN A 51 6.07 14.13 -1.50
CA GLN A 51 6.34 14.85 -0.26
C GLN A 51 7.75 15.45 -0.24
N THR A 52 8.74 14.77 -0.81
CA THR A 52 10.13 15.26 -0.89
C THR A 52 10.29 16.29 -2.02
N HIS A 53 9.53 16.18 -3.11
CA HIS A 53 9.47 17.19 -4.17
C HIS A 53 8.71 18.45 -3.73
N GLU A 54 7.69 18.34 -2.87
CA GLU A 54 7.08 19.48 -2.18
C GLU A 54 8.00 20.07 -1.10
N ALA A 55 8.91 19.27 -0.51
CA ALA A 55 9.94 19.76 0.40
C ALA A 55 11.12 20.44 -0.32
N GLY A 56 11.37 20.09 -1.58
CA GLY A 56 12.44 20.64 -2.44
C GLY A 56 12.00 21.75 -3.39
N LYS A 57 10.69 21.87 -3.67
CA LYS A 57 10.13 23.17 -4.08
C LYS A 57 10.30 24.06 -2.87
N GLU A 58 11.01 25.16 -3.06
CA GLU A 58 11.12 26.26 -2.11
C GLU A 58 9.75 26.41 -1.46
N ARG A 59 9.61 25.93 -0.21
CA ARG A 59 8.48 26.35 0.60
C ARG A 59 8.50 27.85 0.39
N PRO A 60 7.39 28.52 0.04
CA PRO A 60 7.31 29.91 0.40
C PRO A 60 7.49 29.86 1.91
N VAL A 61 8.73 30.03 2.38
CA VAL A 61 9.04 30.62 3.65
C VAL A 61 8.06 31.76 3.62
N ALA A 62 6.95 31.58 4.35
CA ALA A 62 5.95 32.61 4.49
C ALA A 62 6.80 33.86 4.67
N GLN A 63 6.74 34.80 3.74
CA GLN A 63 7.47 36.04 3.90
C GLN A 63 6.81 36.63 5.14
N VAL A 64 7.35 36.27 6.31
CA VAL A 64 6.84 36.66 7.59
C VAL A 64 7.19 38.13 7.56
N ASN A 65 6.21 38.95 7.22
CA ASN A 65 6.46 40.37 7.12
C ASN A 65 6.76 40.85 8.55
N TYR A 66 8.02 41.16 8.81
CA TYR A 66 8.52 41.65 10.08
C TYR A 66 8.26 43.16 10.27
N ASP A 67 7.59 43.83 9.34
CA ASP A 67 7.22 45.26 9.43
C ASP A 67 6.52 45.56 10.76
N SER A 68 5.60 44.70 11.19
CA SER A 68 4.86 44.89 12.45
C SER A 68 5.77 44.86 13.68
N ILE A 69 6.80 44.00 13.66
CA ILE A 69 7.76 43.87 14.77
C ILE A 69 8.74 45.04 14.76
N ASN A 70 9.24 45.43 13.58
CA ASN A 70 10.14 46.57 13.42
C ASN A 70 9.47 47.89 13.84
N ASN A 71 8.20 48.09 13.46
CA ASN A 71 7.45 49.29 13.82
C ASN A 71 7.20 49.37 15.33
N TYR A 72 6.83 48.25 15.96
CA TYR A 72 6.68 48.18 17.42
C TYR A 72 7.98 48.49 18.17
N MET A 73 9.11 47.91 17.74
CA MET A 73 10.40 48.18 18.35
C MET A 73 10.81 49.66 18.19
N SER A 74 10.53 50.26 17.03
CA SER A 74 10.80 51.67 16.78
C SER A 74 9.97 52.60 17.68
N GLN A 75 8.72 52.24 17.99
CA GLN A 75 7.87 53.01 18.91
C GLN A 75 8.32 52.87 20.37
N LEU A 76 8.85 51.71 20.76
CA LEU A 76 9.39 51.50 22.11
C LEU A 76 10.74 52.20 22.33
N SER A 77 11.53 52.39 21.26
CA SER A 77 12.82 53.09 21.32
C SER A 77 12.70 54.62 21.28
N GLN A 78 11.48 55.14 21.15
CA GLN A 78 11.16 56.57 21.14
C GLN A 78 10.58 56.98 22.50
#